data_AF-A0A354FZK6-F1
#
_entry.id   AF-A0A354FZK6-F1
#
_cell.length_a   1.000
_cell.length_b   1.000
_cell.length_c   1.000
_cell.angle_alpha   90.00
_cell.angle_beta   90.00
_cell.angle_gamma   90.00
#
_symmetry.space_group_name_H-M   'P 1'
#
loop_
_entity.id
_entity.type
_entity.pdbx_description
1 polymer ?
#
loop_
_entity_poly.entity_id
_entity_poly.type
_entity_poly.pdbx_seq_one_letter_code
_entity_poly.pdbx_strand_id
1 'polypeptide(L)'
;MRKYSKNYILIVAWAVIVPVFVWQQVVFFGGAVNADTTSEQEAADKIAADEAARQKAIDEANDEKEDIESAIKKAEKARAALQKDLGQIQGAVASTQKAINNTKAVINETATDISRKEAEVNNLNDKIEMQKTMLRGLLQQMYYNQGQPVLNVVLTSRNFADVFSDTDHLLTIEDKLRDLSGQISQTKEQVEQEKIKLAEAKEKHEEILDEKVDQKQELVADQVEVQADIQSKEQIIARLNSKLDELKNEYSKILGKSVSVGDIIEAAAFASNATRMNKSFLLGVLIQESNKGENTGNCTYAQVASGAKIAYKSGKLSKKSYDTMLYRKGIFDNIIKDLGYKESKVKVSCNPSSYTGTGGAMGIPQFMADTWEFGGGKPSYKDEIKRLTGHSKPDPWNLLDGVTAMAIKLSRDGASQKTRFAEAKSYCTYLAGGNWGYYCFGSESKYRKDYSGIDCYNSKYIKNAGEKVLCFKDNYEKYY
;
A
#
# COMPACT_ATOMS: atom_id res chain seq x y z
N MET A 1 30.52 35.03 -96.97
CA MET A 1 30.32 33.86 -97.87
C MET A 1 29.40 32.84 -97.18
N ARG A 2 29.00 31.77 -97.89
CA ARG A 2 28.33 30.50 -97.45
C ARG A 2 28.29 30.15 -95.94
N LYS A 3 27.31 29.40 -95.38
CA LYS A 3 25.93 28.98 -95.77
C LYS A 3 25.33 28.21 -94.55
N TYR A 4 24.00 28.26 -94.35
CA TYR A 4 23.09 27.23 -93.76
C TYR A 4 23.57 26.35 -92.57
N SER A 5 22.96 26.46 -91.36
CA SER A 5 21.79 25.68 -90.87
C SER A 5 22.15 24.26 -90.35
N LYS A 6 21.46 23.55 -89.45
CA LYS A 6 20.08 23.46 -88.89
C LYS A 6 20.23 22.74 -87.51
N ASN A 7 19.34 22.62 -86.52
CA ASN A 7 17.88 22.55 -86.33
C ASN A 7 17.58 22.79 -84.82
N TYR A 8 16.34 23.15 -84.45
CA TYR A 8 15.57 22.57 -83.32
C TYR A 8 14.07 22.96 -83.49
N ILE A 9 13.13 22.25 -82.85
CA ILE A 9 11.71 22.11 -83.30
C ILE A 9 10.67 22.59 -82.26
N LEU A 10 9.51 23.07 -82.73
CA LEU A 10 8.33 23.54 -81.94
C LEU A 10 7.26 22.44 -81.72
N ILE A 11 6.27 22.73 -80.84
CA ILE A 11 4.77 22.63 -80.97
C ILE A 11 4.14 22.51 -79.56
N VAL A 12 3.22 23.33 -79.01
CA VAL A 12 2.43 24.53 -79.41
C VAL A 12 1.01 24.34 -80.00
N ALA A 13 -0.01 24.57 -79.16
CA ALA A 13 -1.40 25.03 -79.46
C ALA A 13 -2.38 24.05 -80.18
N TRP A 14 -3.74 24.17 -80.19
CA TRP A 14 -4.80 24.81 -79.33
C TRP A 14 -6.21 24.22 -79.75
N ALA A 15 -7.32 24.73 -79.17
CA ALA A 15 -8.75 24.59 -79.62
C ALA A 15 -9.46 23.21 -79.44
N VAL A 16 -10.80 23.03 -79.46
CA VAL A 16 -12.06 23.73 -79.03
C VAL A 16 -13.24 23.18 -79.85
N ILE A 17 -14.37 22.73 -79.23
CA ILE A 17 -15.75 22.64 -79.79
C ILE A 17 -16.78 22.69 -78.62
N VAL A 18 -18.01 23.20 -78.85
CA VAL A 18 -19.14 23.32 -77.90
C VAL A 18 -20.47 22.95 -78.59
N PRO A 19 -21.44 22.28 -77.91
CA PRO A 19 -22.76 22.90 -77.61
C PRO A 19 -23.24 22.57 -76.17
N VAL A 20 -23.76 23.50 -75.37
CA VAL A 20 -25.10 24.15 -75.41
C VAL A 20 -26.29 23.19 -75.22
N PHE A 21 -26.85 23.17 -74.00
CA PHE A 21 -28.30 23.17 -73.74
C PHE A 21 -28.59 23.75 -72.33
N VAL A 22 -29.82 24.23 -72.06
CA VAL A 22 -30.12 25.20 -70.96
C VAL A 22 -31.49 24.93 -70.28
N TRP A 23 -31.62 25.33 -69.00
CA TRP A 23 -32.83 25.35 -68.13
C TRP A 23 -33.40 23.98 -67.69
N GLN A 24 -34.09 23.84 -66.55
CA GLN A 24 -34.85 24.79 -65.68
C GLN A 24 -34.19 24.93 -64.27
N GLN A 25 -34.26 26.03 -63.48
CA GLN A 25 -35.40 26.81 -62.93
C GLN A 25 -36.30 25.96 -62.01
N VAL A 26 -36.72 26.35 -60.79
CA VAL A 26 -37.00 27.66 -60.13
C VAL A 26 -36.48 27.62 -58.67
N VAL A 27 -35.68 28.55 -58.12
CA VAL A 27 -35.97 29.86 -57.43
C VAL A 27 -36.89 29.80 -56.18
N PHE A 28 -36.62 30.68 -55.20
CA PHE A 28 -37.28 30.88 -53.89
C PHE A 28 -37.00 29.80 -52.81
N PHE A 29 -36.83 30.13 -51.52
CA PHE A 29 -36.99 31.42 -50.82
C PHE A 29 -35.70 31.87 -50.11
N GLY A 30 -35.40 33.18 -50.19
CA GLY A 30 -34.62 33.86 -49.16
C GLY A 30 -35.59 34.52 -48.18
N GLY A 31 -35.60 34.07 -46.92
CA GLY A 31 -36.42 34.66 -45.85
C GLY A 31 -35.51 35.24 -44.77
N ALA A 32 -35.49 36.57 -44.63
CA ALA A 32 -34.65 37.22 -43.65
C ALA A 32 -35.19 37.02 -42.23
N VAL A 33 -34.40 36.39 -41.37
CA VAL A 33 -34.50 36.50 -39.92
C VAL A 33 -33.14 36.99 -39.43
N ASN A 34 -33.09 38.18 -38.85
CA ASN A 34 -31.91 38.66 -38.13
C ASN A 34 -31.85 37.90 -36.80
N ALA A 35 -31.17 36.75 -36.80
CA ALA A 35 -30.72 36.10 -35.57
C ALA A 35 -29.39 36.75 -35.15
N ASP A 36 -29.28 37.14 -33.88
CA ASP A 36 -28.12 37.89 -33.37
C ASP A 36 -26.94 36.96 -33.07
N THR A 37 -26.10 36.75 -34.09
CA THR A 37 -24.94 35.85 -34.05
C THR A 37 -23.83 36.28 -33.09
N THR A 38 -23.93 37.47 -32.46
CA THR A 38 -22.95 37.86 -31.42
C THR A 38 -23.12 37.03 -30.13
N SER A 39 -24.36 36.65 -29.81
CA SER A 39 -24.71 36.00 -28.54
C SER A 39 -24.27 34.54 -28.43
N GLU A 40 -24.39 33.75 -29.50
CA GLU A 40 -23.97 32.33 -29.51
C GLU A 40 -22.45 32.17 -29.44
N GLN A 41 -21.71 33.11 -30.01
CA GLN A 41 -20.25 33.05 -30.07
C GLN A 41 -19.60 33.46 -28.74
N GLU A 42 -20.10 34.52 -28.08
CA GLU A 42 -19.72 34.81 -26.68
C GLU A 42 -20.07 33.67 -25.72
N ALA A 43 -21.19 32.97 -25.93
CA ALA A 43 -21.59 31.85 -25.10
C ALA A 43 -20.63 30.65 -25.27
N ALA A 44 -20.24 30.34 -26.50
CA ALA A 44 -19.25 29.31 -26.80
C ALA A 44 -17.87 29.62 -26.19
N ASP A 45 -17.39 30.86 -26.34
CA ASP A 45 -16.09 31.27 -25.78
C ASP A 45 -16.11 31.28 -24.24
N LYS A 46 -17.22 31.67 -23.61
CA LYS A 46 -17.40 31.56 -22.15
C LYS A 46 -17.41 30.11 -21.66
N ILE A 47 -18.06 29.19 -22.37
CA ILE A 47 -18.06 27.75 -22.04
C ILE A 47 -16.65 27.17 -22.20
N ALA A 48 -15.94 27.49 -23.29
CA ALA A 48 -14.57 27.03 -23.51
C ALA A 48 -13.58 27.58 -22.47
N ALA A 49 -13.77 28.83 -22.01
CA ALA A 49 -12.98 29.42 -20.93
C ALA A 49 -13.27 28.77 -19.56
N ASP A 50 -14.53 28.46 -19.26
CA ASP A 50 -14.94 27.77 -18.03
C ASP A 50 -14.44 26.32 -18.01
N GLU A 51 -14.55 25.58 -19.13
CA GLU A 51 -13.94 24.25 -19.30
C GLU A 51 -12.41 24.29 -19.14
N ALA A 52 -11.73 25.29 -19.71
CA ALA A 52 -10.28 25.44 -19.57
C ALA A 52 -9.84 25.79 -18.14
N ALA A 53 -10.57 26.68 -17.45
CA ALA A 53 -10.33 27.01 -16.05
C ALA A 53 -10.57 25.79 -15.14
N ARG A 54 -11.65 25.04 -15.39
CA ARG A 54 -12.00 23.82 -14.68
C ARG A 54 -10.99 22.69 -14.92
N GLN A 55 -10.47 22.55 -16.15
CA GLN A 55 -9.40 21.61 -16.47
C GLN A 55 -8.09 21.99 -15.75
N LYS A 56 -7.72 23.28 -15.76
CA LYS A 56 -6.54 23.75 -15.01
C LYS A 56 -6.65 23.47 -13.51
N ALA A 57 -7.81 23.75 -12.89
CA ALA A 57 -8.06 23.44 -11.49
C ALA A 57 -8.09 21.92 -11.20
N ILE A 58 -8.46 21.10 -12.19
CA ILE A 58 -8.36 19.64 -12.13
C ILE A 58 -6.89 19.19 -12.13
N ASP A 59 -6.06 19.80 -12.97
CA ASP A 59 -4.64 19.44 -13.10
C ASP A 59 -3.84 19.89 -11.86
N GLU A 60 -4.05 21.11 -11.37
CA GLU A 60 -3.44 21.59 -10.12
C GLU A 60 -3.82 20.73 -8.89
N ALA A 61 -5.05 20.19 -8.86
CA ALA A 61 -5.49 19.25 -7.83
C ALA A 61 -4.98 17.80 -8.03
N ASN A 62 -4.59 17.41 -9.26
CA ASN A 62 -3.91 16.14 -9.50
C ASN A 62 -2.46 16.20 -8.98
N ASP A 63 -1.75 17.29 -9.28
CA ASP A 63 -0.36 17.50 -8.87
C ASP A 63 -0.24 17.55 -7.34
N GLU A 64 -1.10 18.33 -6.65
CA GLU A 64 -1.10 18.37 -5.17
C GLU A 64 -1.44 17.01 -4.54
N LYS A 65 -2.30 16.21 -5.19
CA LYS A 65 -2.60 14.85 -4.75
C LYS A 65 -1.38 13.93 -4.86
N GLU A 66 -0.63 13.98 -5.97
CA GLU A 66 0.59 13.16 -6.12
C GLU A 66 1.62 13.52 -5.03
N ASP A 67 1.82 14.82 -4.78
CA ASP A 67 2.73 15.29 -3.74
C ASP A 67 2.32 14.83 -2.33
N ILE A 68 1.02 14.86 -2.00
CA ILE A 68 0.50 14.34 -0.72
C ILE A 68 0.68 12.82 -0.62
N GLU A 69 0.36 12.05 -1.67
CA GLU A 69 0.61 10.60 -1.67
C GLU A 69 2.10 10.26 -1.57
N SER A 70 2.96 11.06 -2.20
CA SER A 70 4.42 10.97 -2.13
C SER A 70 4.93 11.25 -0.71
N ALA A 71 4.37 12.27 -0.04
CA ALA A 71 4.65 12.61 1.34
C ALA A 71 4.20 11.51 2.33
N ILE A 72 3.02 10.90 2.12
CA ILE A 72 2.53 9.77 2.92
C ILE A 72 3.50 8.59 2.81
N LYS A 73 3.84 8.16 1.58
CA LYS A 73 4.78 7.04 1.33
C LYS A 73 6.16 7.28 1.97
N LYS A 74 6.65 8.53 1.98
CA LYS A 74 7.89 8.93 2.68
C LYS A 74 7.75 8.83 4.21
N ALA A 75 6.64 9.33 4.78
CA ALA A 75 6.38 9.31 6.22
C ALA A 75 6.17 7.88 6.75
N GLU A 76 5.45 7.02 6.03
CA GLU A 76 5.28 5.61 6.38
C GLU A 76 6.61 4.85 6.37
N LYS A 77 7.47 5.07 5.37
CA LYS A 77 8.81 4.48 5.32
C LYS A 77 9.68 4.94 6.49
N ALA A 78 9.59 6.22 6.89
CA ALA A 78 10.29 6.74 8.06
C ALA A 78 9.77 6.11 9.37
N ARG A 79 8.45 5.98 9.54
CA ARG A 79 7.85 5.29 10.69
C ARG A 79 8.30 3.82 10.76
N ALA A 80 8.32 3.11 9.63
CA ALA A 80 8.75 1.71 9.58
C ALA A 80 10.24 1.52 9.94
N ALA A 81 11.10 2.50 9.62
CA ALA A 81 12.48 2.52 10.10
C ALA A 81 12.54 2.70 11.63
N LEU A 82 11.89 3.75 12.16
CA LEU A 82 11.83 4.02 13.60
C LEU A 82 11.26 2.83 14.40
N GLN A 83 10.25 2.12 13.87
CA GLN A 83 9.70 0.91 14.49
C GLN A 83 10.69 -0.26 14.54
N LYS A 84 11.55 -0.41 13.51
CA LYS A 84 12.65 -1.39 13.53
C LYS A 84 13.70 -0.98 14.56
N ASP A 85 14.07 0.29 14.59
CA ASP A 85 15.13 0.80 15.46
C ASP A 85 14.70 0.75 16.94
N LEU A 86 13.44 1.06 17.25
CA LEU A 86 12.79 0.81 18.54
C LEU A 86 12.91 -0.66 18.97
N GLY A 87 12.67 -1.61 18.06
CA GLY A 87 12.82 -3.04 18.32
C GLY A 87 14.27 -3.45 18.62
N GLN A 88 15.25 -2.78 18.02
CA GLN A 88 16.67 -2.98 18.33
C GLN A 88 17.03 -2.41 19.72
N ILE A 89 16.54 -1.22 20.06
CA ILE A 89 16.72 -0.60 21.39
C ILE A 89 16.08 -1.47 22.48
N GLN A 90 14.85 -1.96 22.29
CA GLN A 90 14.19 -2.87 23.23
C GLN A 90 14.97 -4.18 23.42
N GLY A 91 15.56 -4.72 22.35
CA GLY A 91 16.48 -5.86 22.42
C GLY A 91 17.74 -5.56 23.23
N ALA A 92 18.32 -4.36 23.06
CA ALA A 92 19.47 -3.90 23.84
C ALA A 92 19.12 -3.74 25.33
N VAL A 93 18.01 -3.05 25.67
CA VAL A 93 17.52 -2.90 27.05
C VAL A 93 17.32 -4.26 27.74
N ALA A 94 16.72 -5.23 27.03
CA ALA A 94 16.53 -6.59 27.56
C ALA A 94 17.87 -7.34 27.77
N SER A 95 18.83 -7.16 26.85
CA SER A 95 20.18 -7.74 26.96
C SER A 95 20.96 -7.14 28.14
N THR A 96 20.97 -5.81 28.27
CA THR A 96 21.63 -5.10 29.37
C THR A 96 20.96 -5.41 30.71
N GLN A 97 19.64 -5.55 30.77
CA GLN A 97 18.95 -6.01 32.00
C GLN A 97 19.34 -7.44 32.40
N LYS A 98 19.55 -8.35 31.43
CA LYS A 98 20.08 -9.69 31.71
C LYS A 98 21.53 -9.63 32.21
N ALA A 99 22.37 -8.76 31.63
CA ALA A 99 23.74 -8.54 32.10
C ALA A 99 23.77 -8.00 33.53
N ILE A 100 22.96 -6.98 33.86
CA ILE A 100 22.77 -6.45 35.22
C ILE A 100 22.40 -7.57 36.20
N ASN A 101 21.43 -8.42 35.85
CA ASN A 101 20.99 -9.51 36.72
C ASN A 101 22.10 -10.54 36.96
N ASN A 102 22.88 -10.87 35.92
CA ASN A 102 24.04 -11.76 36.04
C ASN A 102 25.13 -11.15 36.93
N THR A 103 25.50 -9.88 36.73
CA THR A 103 26.50 -9.20 37.56
C THR A 103 26.07 -9.15 39.04
N LYS A 104 24.79 -8.85 39.32
CA LYS A 104 24.24 -8.90 40.68
C LYS A 104 24.31 -10.29 41.31
N ALA A 105 24.10 -11.36 40.54
CA ALA A 105 24.26 -12.72 41.03
C ALA A 105 25.73 -13.01 41.41
N VAL A 106 26.70 -12.64 40.56
CA VAL A 106 28.14 -12.81 40.83
C VAL A 106 28.60 -11.99 42.04
N ILE A 107 28.11 -10.76 42.22
CA ILE A 107 28.40 -9.95 43.43
C ILE A 107 27.90 -10.65 44.69
N ASN A 108 26.67 -11.18 44.68
CA ASN A 108 26.08 -11.87 45.84
C ASN A 108 26.78 -13.20 46.15
N GLU A 109 27.19 -13.95 45.13
CA GLU A 109 27.98 -15.18 45.27
C GLU A 109 29.36 -14.86 45.87
N THR A 110 30.05 -13.85 45.32
CA THR A 110 31.36 -13.38 45.82
C THR A 110 31.28 -12.88 47.26
N ALA A 111 30.23 -12.14 47.63
CA ALA A 111 29.99 -11.71 49.01
C ALA A 111 29.76 -12.89 49.96
N THR A 112 29.01 -13.91 49.52
CA THR A 112 28.78 -15.15 50.28
C THR A 112 30.08 -15.92 50.51
N ASP A 113 30.94 -15.99 49.49
CA ASP A 113 32.24 -16.64 49.54
C ASP A 113 33.22 -15.90 50.46
N ILE A 114 33.21 -14.56 50.45
CA ILE A 114 33.97 -13.72 51.41
C ILE A 114 33.50 -14.00 52.84
N SER A 115 32.19 -14.04 53.11
CA SER A 115 31.66 -14.36 54.45
C SER A 115 32.00 -15.78 54.89
N ARG A 116 32.01 -16.76 53.98
CA ARG A 116 32.44 -18.14 54.27
C ARG A 116 33.92 -18.18 54.68
N LYS A 117 34.79 -17.48 53.95
CA LYS A 117 36.23 -17.37 54.25
C LYS A 117 36.51 -16.62 55.54
N GLU A 118 35.71 -15.62 55.89
CA GLU A 118 35.82 -14.92 57.17
C GLU A 118 35.47 -15.82 58.37
N ALA A 119 34.42 -16.65 58.24
CA ALA A 119 34.11 -17.68 59.24
C ALA A 119 35.20 -18.76 59.33
N GLU A 120 35.82 -19.13 58.21
CA GLU A 120 36.97 -20.05 58.16
C GLU A 120 38.21 -19.47 58.88
N VAL A 121 38.56 -18.20 58.61
CA VAL A 121 39.64 -17.49 59.30
C VAL A 121 39.42 -17.45 60.81
N ASN A 122 38.19 -17.19 61.28
CA ASN A 122 37.88 -17.19 62.70
C ASN A 122 38.06 -18.57 63.34
N ASN A 123 37.57 -19.64 62.70
CA ASN A 123 37.80 -21.02 63.12
C ASN A 123 39.29 -21.40 63.17
N LEU A 124 40.11 -20.90 62.23
CA LEU A 124 41.57 -21.08 62.25
C LEU A 124 42.22 -20.31 63.42
N ASN A 125 41.75 -19.10 63.75
CA ASN A 125 42.21 -18.35 64.93
C ASN A 125 41.88 -19.10 66.24
N ASP A 126 40.65 -19.62 66.38
CA ASP A 126 40.22 -20.37 67.57
C ASP A 126 41.07 -21.63 67.80
N LYS A 127 41.43 -22.34 66.72
CA LYS A 127 42.36 -23.47 66.76
C LYS A 127 43.76 -23.07 67.23
N ILE A 128 44.28 -21.93 66.78
CA ILE A 128 45.58 -21.41 67.22
C ILE A 128 45.57 -21.09 68.73
N GLU A 129 44.52 -20.44 69.25
CA GLU A 129 44.43 -20.15 70.70
C GLU A 129 44.20 -21.42 71.54
N MET A 130 43.46 -22.40 71.01
CA MET A 130 43.33 -23.73 71.63
C MET A 130 44.71 -24.41 71.74
N GLN A 131 45.50 -24.41 70.68
CA GLN A 131 46.86 -24.99 70.66
C GLN A 131 47.82 -24.25 71.60
N LYS A 132 47.80 -22.91 71.62
CA LYS A 132 48.57 -22.11 72.60
C LYS A 132 48.17 -22.45 74.04
N THR A 133 46.89 -22.70 74.29
CA THR A 133 46.39 -23.07 75.62
C THR A 133 46.84 -24.48 76.02
N MET A 134 46.78 -25.45 75.10
CA MET A 134 47.34 -26.79 75.31
C MET A 134 48.84 -26.76 75.59
N LEU A 135 49.62 -26.02 74.78
CA LEU A 135 51.07 -25.88 74.97
C LEU A 135 51.42 -25.20 76.30
N ARG A 136 50.69 -24.15 76.71
CA ARG A 136 50.84 -23.54 78.05
C ARG A 136 50.58 -24.56 79.16
N GLY A 137 49.54 -25.40 79.04
CA GLY A 137 49.23 -26.45 80.00
C GLY A 137 50.34 -27.51 80.11
N LEU A 138 50.87 -27.96 78.97
CA LEU A 138 52.00 -28.89 78.93
C LEU A 138 53.27 -28.29 79.57
N LEU A 139 53.64 -27.06 79.21
CA LEU A 139 54.79 -26.35 79.78
C LEU A 139 54.64 -26.10 81.29
N GLN A 140 53.41 -25.78 81.75
CA GLN A 140 53.11 -25.67 83.19
C GLN A 140 53.27 -27.02 83.91
N GLN A 141 52.74 -28.12 83.34
CA GLN A 141 52.94 -29.45 83.92
C GLN A 141 54.43 -29.84 83.96
N MET A 142 55.20 -29.57 82.91
CA MET A 142 56.65 -29.77 82.91
C MET A 142 57.33 -28.98 84.03
N TYR A 143 57.00 -27.70 84.20
CA TYR A 143 57.57 -26.86 85.27
C TYR A 143 57.22 -27.36 86.68
N TYR A 144 55.96 -27.71 86.94
CA TYR A 144 55.56 -28.25 88.24
C TYR A 144 56.18 -29.64 88.52
N ASN A 145 56.38 -30.47 87.50
CA ASN A 145 56.99 -31.79 87.64
C ASN A 145 58.52 -31.75 87.73
N GLN A 146 59.21 -30.67 87.35
CA GLN A 146 60.67 -30.55 87.50
C GLN A 146 61.16 -30.57 88.97
N GLY A 147 60.25 -30.53 89.96
CA GLY A 147 60.56 -30.70 91.38
C GLY A 147 60.28 -32.09 91.97
N GLN A 148 59.64 -33.02 91.25
CA GLN A 148 59.25 -34.36 91.76
C GLN A 148 59.27 -35.43 90.66
N PRO A 149 59.80 -36.64 90.90
CA PRO A 149 59.47 -37.77 90.04
C PRO A 149 57.97 -38.05 90.14
N VAL A 150 57.28 -38.20 89.01
CA VAL A 150 55.82 -38.41 88.96
C VAL A 150 55.48 -39.82 89.45
N LEU A 151 55.32 -39.95 90.76
CA LEU A 151 55.32 -41.24 91.45
C LEU A 151 53.99 -42.00 91.31
N ASN A 152 54.07 -43.18 90.69
CA ASN A 152 53.17 -44.33 90.88
C ASN A 152 51.66 -44.05 91.05
N VAL A 153 50.98 -43.62 89.99
CA VAL A 153 49.56 -43.99 89.84
C VAL A 153 49.51 -45.46 89.43
N VAL A 154 49.21 -46.33 90.39
CA VAL A 154 49.11 -47.78 90.18
C VAL A 154 47.90 -48.10 89.28
N LEU A 155 48.16 -48.46 88.02
CA LEU A 155 47.18 -49.06 87.12
C LEU A 155 47.72 -50.37 86.55
N THR A 156 47.12 -51.47 86.97
CA THR A 156 47.62 -52.84 86.76
C THR A 156 47.26 -53.40 85.37
N SER A 157 47.66 -52.72 84.31
CA SER A 157 47.58 -53.22 82.92
C SER A 157 48.79 -52.77 82.09
N ARG A 158 49.50 -53.74 81.50
CA ARG A 158 50.83 -53.58 80.85
C ARG A 158 50.80 -52.90 79.48
N ASN A 159 49.83 -52.02 79.25
CA ASN A 159 49.53 -51.44 77.93
C ASN A 159 49.38 -49.91 77.98
N PHE A 160 49.38 -49.31 79.19
CA PHE A 160 49.18 -47.87 79.39
C PHE A 160 50.38 -47.17 80.05
N ALA A 161 51.25 -47.91 80.73
CA ALA A 161 52.44 -47.35 81.38
C ALA A 161 53.53 -46.94 80.36
N ASP A 162 53.73 -47.77 79.33
CA ASP A 162 54.72 -47.56 78.25
C ASP A 162 54.46 -46.29 77.41
N VAL A 163 53.31 -45.64 77.58
CA VAL A 163 52.96 -44.36 76.93
C VAL A 163 53.54 -43.15 77.69
N PHE A 164 53.98 -43.33 78.94
CA PHE A 164 54.35 -42.25 79.86
C PHE A 164 55.76 -42.42 80.48
N SER A 165 56.58 -43.37 80.02
CA SER A 165 57.91 -43.63 80.61
C SER A 165 59.02 -42.69 80.13
N ASP A 166 58.94 -42.16 78.91
CA ASP A 166 60.05 -41.40 78.29
C ASP A 166 59.75 -39.90 78.17
N THR A 167 60.68 -39.09 78.68
CA THR A 167 60.66 -37.62 78.61
C THR A 167 60.59 -37.07 77.19
N ASP A 168 61.14 -37.80 76.22
CA ASP A 168 61.20 -37.43 74.80
C ASP A 168 59.81 -37.33 74.14
N HIS A 169 58.79 -37.97 74.72
CA HIS A 169 57.42 -37.89 74.21
C HIS A 169 56.80 -36.50 74.37
N LEU A 170 57.20 -35.71 75.38
CA LEU A 170 56.72 -34.33 75.54
C LEU A 170 57.32 -33.38 74.50
N LEU A 171 58.62 -33.52 74.22
CA LEU A 171 59.27 -32.79 73.12
C LEU A 171 58.65 -33.17 71.76
N THR A 172 58.35 -34.46 71.55
CA THR A 172 57.65 -34.97 70.37
C THR A 172 56.23 -34.39 70.22
N ILE A 173 55.57 -34.01 71.32
CA ILE A 173 54.26 -33.34 71.30
C ILE A 173 54.42 -31.83 71.04
N GLU A 174 55.43 -31.17 71.62
CA GLU A 174 55.75 -29.77 71.33
C GLU A 174 56.01 -29.55 69.83
N ASP A 175 56.89 -30.35 69.23
CA ASP A 175 57.21 -30.23 67.80
C ASP A 175 55.98 -30.46 66.91
N LYS A 176 55.12 -31.42 67.24
CA LYS A 176 53.86 -31.66 66.50
C LYS A 176 52.85 -30.53 66.66
N LEU A 177 52.72 -29.93 67.85
CA LEU A 177 51.88 -28.76 68.06
C LEU A 177 52.43 -27.52 67.32
N ARG A 178 53.75 -27.38 67.28
CA ARG A 178 54.46 -26.29 66.59
C ARG A 178 54.32 -26.40 65.08
N ASP A 179 54.51 -27.58 64.50
CA ASP A 179 54.32 -27.83 63.06
C ASP A 179 52.85 -27.61 62.67
N LEU A 180 51.89 -28.17 63.42
CA LEU A 180 50.46 -27.99 63.15
C LEU A 180 50.01 -26.52 63.28
N SER A 181 50.57 -25.76 64.23
CA SER A 181 50.35 -24.31 64.34
C SER A 181 50.95 -23.53 63.17
N GLY A 182 52.10 -23.99 62.64
CA GLY A 182 52.70 -23.48 61.41
C GLY A 182 51.81 -23.72 60.19
N GLN A 183 51.33 -24.95 59.99
CA GLN A 183 50.40 -25.31 58.91
C GLN A 183 49.11 -24.48 58.98
N ILE A 184 48.48 -24.36 60.16
CA ILE A 184 47.25 -23.56 60.33
C ILE A 184 47.51 -22.07 60.05
N SER A 185 48.67 -21.53 60.44
CA SER A 185 49.05 -20.16 60.12
C SER A 185 49.21 -19.93 58.61
N GLN A 186 49.83 -20.88 57.90
CA GLN A 186 49.99 -20.84 56.44
C GLN A 186 48.63 -20.96 55.72
N THR A 187 47.75 -21.85 56.15
CA THR A 187 46.39 -21.96 55.60
C THR A 187 45.59 -20.68 55.85
N LYS A 188 45.70 -20.07 57.05
CA LYS A 188 45.07 -18.77 57.32
C LYS A 188 45.56 -17.71 56.35
N GLU A 189 46.87 -17.59 56.14
CA GLU A 189 47.43 -16.60 55.22
C GLU A 189 46.89 -16.78 53.79
N GLN A 190 46.78 -18.01 53.31
CA GLN A 190 46.19 -18.32 52.00
C GLN A 190 44.71 -17.91 51.92
N VAL A 191 43.91 -18.21 52.96
CA VAL A 191 42.49 -17.83 52.99
C VAL A 191 42.29 -16.31 53.05
N GLU A 192 43.12 -15.58 53.80
CA GLU A 192 43.12 -14.11 53.85
C GLU A 192 43.53 -13.50 52.49
N GLN A 193 44.57 -14.03 51.83
CA GLN A 193 44.98 -13.59 50.49
C GLN A 193 43.89 -13.84 49.43
N GLU A 194 43.13 -14.95 49.53
CA GLU A 194 41.99 -15.21 48.66
C GLU A 194 40.79 -14.32 48.97
N LYS A 195 40.54 -14.01 50.25
CA LYS A 195 39.50 -13.04 50.68
C LYS A 195 39.76 -11.65 50.10
N ILE A 196 41.00 -11.19 50.10
CA ILE A 196 41.41 -9.90 49.49
C ILE A 196 41.13 -9.90 47.97
N LYS A 197 41.56 -10.94 47.25
CA LYS A 197 41.33 -11.07 45.80
C LYS A 197 39.84 -11.10 45.44
N LEU A 198 39.01 -11.74 46.26
CA LEU A 198 37.55 -11.73 46.08
C LEU A 198 36.93 -10.36 46.36
N ALA A 199 37.45 -9.61 47.34
CA ALA A 199 37.00 -8.23 47.60
C ALA A 199 37.33 -7.30 46.42
N GLU A 200 38.56 -7.36 45.89
CA GLU A 200 38.96 -6.62 44.68
C GLU A 200 38.16 -7.01 43.43
N ALA A 201 37.72 -8.27 43.33
CA ALA A 201 36.88 -8.74 42.23
C ALA A 201 35.43 -8.27 42.38
N LYS A 202 34.91 -8.26 43.62
CA LYS A 202 33.58 -7.74 43.96
C LYS A 202 33.46 -6.24 43.62
N GLU A 203 34.45 -5.44 44.02
CA GLU A 203 34.52 -4.00 43.76
C GLU A 203 34.43 -3.70 42.25
N LYS A 204 35.26 -4.37 41.44
CA LYS A 204 35.23 -4.27 39.96
C LYS A 204 33.90 -4.73 39.36
N HIS A 205 33.22 -5.70 39.97
CA HIS A 205 31.88 -6.10 39.54
C HIS A 205 30.79 -5.09 39.92
N GLU A 206 30.96 -4.33 41.01
CA GLU A 206 30.09 -3.23 41.38
C GLU A 206 30.29 -2.01 40.45
N GLU A 207 31.52 -1.67 40.07
CA GLU A 207 31.78 -0.68 39.01
C GLU A 207 31.09 -1.07 37.68
N ILE A 208 31.30 -2.32 37.22
CA ILE A 208 30.69 -2.87 36.00
C ILE A 208 29.15 -2.98 36.10
N LEU A 209 28.60 -3.01 37.31
CA LEU A 209 27.15 -3.00 37.53
C LEU A 209 26.59 -1.59 37.30
N ASP A 210 27.22 -0.57 37.87
CA ASP A 210 26.77 0.81 37.76
C ASP A 210 26.90 1.33 36.31
N GLU A 211 28.01 1.03 35.62
CA GLU A 211 28.15 1.28 34.16
C GLU A 211 26.96 0.73 33.35
N LYS A 212 26.47 -0.46 33.71
CA LYS A 212 25.35 -1.12 33.00
C LYS A 212 24.00 -0.56 33.40
N VAL A 213 23.85 -0.09 34.64
CA VAL A 213 22.65 0.63 35.07
C VAL A 213 22.53 1.93 34.31
N ASP A 214 23.61 2.69 34.14
CA ASP A 214 23.63 3.95 33.38
C ASP A 214 23.42 3.71 31.88
N GLN A 215 24.12 2.74 31.28
CA GLN A 215 23.85 2.32 29.88
C GLN A 215 22.39 1.92 29.67
N LYS A 216 21.74 1.28 30.66
CA LYS A 216 20.31 0.95 30.58
C LYS A 216 19.42 2.19 30.71
N GLN A 217 19.81 3.19 31.50
CA GLN A 217 19.06 4.46 31.61
C GLN A 217 19.10 5.23 30.28
N GLU A 218 20.27 5.32 29.65
CA GLU A 218 20.47 5.90 28.31
C GLU A 218 19.57 5.22 27.27
N LEU A 219 19.68 3.89 27.13
CA LEU A 219 18.84 3.11 26.20
C LEU A 219 17.32 3.22 26.48
N VAL A 220 16.90 3.50 27.71
CA VAL A 220 15.49 3.74 28.04
C VAL A 220 15.05 5.17 27.67
N ALA A 221 15.95 6.16 27.75
CA ALA A 221 15.69 7.50 27.22
C ALA A 221 15.54 7.48 25.70
N ASP A 222 16.47 6.82 24.99
CA ASP A 222 16.40 6.58 23.54
C ASP A 222 15.06 5.92 23.14
N GLN A 223 14.64 4.92 23.91
CA GLN A 223 13.37 4.22 23.68
C GLN A 223 12.16 5.17 23.76
N VAL A 224 12.18 6.15 24.67
CA VAL A 224 11.12 7.16 24.82
C VAL A 224 11.15 8.18 23.68
N GLU A 225 12.34 8.65 23.28
CA GLU A 225 12.49 9.60 22.18
C GLU A 225 12.03 8.99 20.84
N VAL A 226 12.51 7.80 20.48
CA VAL A 226 12.08 7.09 19.27
C VAL A 226 10.57 6.78 19.30
N GLN A 227 10.01 6.47 20.47
CA GLN A 227 8.57 6.23 20.63
C GLN A 227 7.74 7.51 20.41
N ALA A 228 8.22 8.67 20.85
CA ALA A 228 7.60 9.96 20.57
C ALA A 228 7.72 10.34 19.09
N ASP A 229 8.85 10.06 18.45
CA ASP A 229 9.05 10.37 17.03
C ASP A 229 8.19 9.48 16.10
N ILE A 230 7.92 8.22 16.49
CA ILE A 230 6.89 7.37 15.86
C ILE A 230 5.50 8.02 15.93
N GLN A 231 5.07 8.48 17.11
CA GLN A 231 3.78 9.15 17.28
C GLN A 231 3.69 10.44 16.45
N SER A 232 4.80 11.19 16.36
CA SER A 232 4.94 12.36 15.49
C SER A 232 4.73 12.00 14.00
N LYS A 233 5.34 10.91 13.50
CA LYS A 233 5.09 10.46 12.12
C LYS A 233 3.65 10.00 11.91
N GLU A 234 3.01 9.36 12.90
CA GLU A 234 1.61 8.94 12.80
C GLU A 234 0.64 10.12 12.76
N GLN A 235 0.88 11.18 13.53
CA GLN A 235 0.13 12.43 13.42
C GLN A 235 0.30 13.12 12.06
N ILE A 236 1.51 13.07 11.48
CA ILE A 236 1.78 13.58 10.13
C ILE A 236 1.02 12.77 9.08
N ILE A 237 1.06 11.44 9.14
CA ILE A 237 0.32 10.55 8.23
C ILE A 237 -1.20 10.79 8.35
N ALA A 238 -1.74 10.91 9.56
CA ALA A 238 -3.15 11.21 9.78
C ALA A 238 -3.55 12.58 9.19
N ARG A 239 -2.72 13.61 9.37
CA ARG A 239 -2.97 14.95 8.80
C ARG A 239 -2.91 14.96 7.27
N LEU A 240 -1.95 14.24 6.68
CA LEU A 240 -1.83 14.11 5.23
C LEU A 240 -3.03 13.35 4.63
N ASN A 241 -3.51 12.30 5.29
CA ASN A 241 -4.73 11.60 4.88
C ASN A 241 -5.98 12.49 5.00
N SER A 242 -6.14 13.28 6.07
CA SER A 242 -7.23 14.28 6.18
C SER A 242 -7.19 15.27 5.02
N LYS A 243 -6.02 15.86 4.74
CA LYS A 243 -5.87 16.80 3.61
C LYS A 243 -6.13 16.12 2.26
N LEU A 244 -5.68 14.89 2.07
CA LEU A 244 -5.96 14.09 0.87
C LEU A 244 -7.46 13.85 0.68
N ASP A 245 -8.19 13.58 1.75
CA ASP A 245 -9.64 13.38 1.70
C ASP A 245 -10.42 14.69 1.56
N GLU A 246 -9.95 15.79 2.16
CA GLU A 246 -10.45 17.14 1.92
C GLU A 246 -10.30 17.53 0.44
N LEU A 247 -9.11 17.29 -0.15
CA LEU A 247 -8.83 17.52 -1.57
C LEU A 247 -9.69 16.64 -2.49
N LYS A 248 -9.85 15.34 -2.20
CA LYS A 248 -10.80 14.45 -2.91
C LYS A 248 -12.23 15.00 -2.84
N ASN A 249 -12.67 15.51 -1.69
CA ASN A 249 -14.01 16.06 -1.49
C ASN A 249 -14.21 17.39 -2.24
N GLU A 250 -13.20 18.26 -2.28
CA GLU A 250 -13.23 19.50 -3.05
C GLU A 250 -13.24 19.24 -4.56
N TYR A 251 -12.36 18.37 -5.04
CA TYR A 251 -12.35 17.85 -6.41
C TYR A 251 -13.71 17.23 -6.81
N SER A 252 -14.37 16.50 -5.89
CA SER A 252 -15.70 15.92 -6.12
C SER A 252 -16.83 16.97 -6.18
N LYS A 253 -16.70 18.10 -5.47
CA LYS A 253 -17.62 19.26 -5.61
C LYS A 253 -17.43 19.95 -6.97
N ILE A 254 -16.20 20.08 -7.44
CA ILE A 254 -15.84 20.66 -8.75
C ILE A 254 -16.34 19.77 -9.90
N LEU A 255 -16.40 18.45 -9.72
CA LEU A 255 -16.77 17.49 -10.78
C LEU A 255 -18.29 17.26 -10.97
N GLY A 256 -19.10 17.13 -9.91
CA GLY A 256 -20.56 17.25 -10.05
C GLY A 256 -21.49 16.13 -9.55
N LYS A 257 -21.21 15.55 -8.38
CA LYS A 257 -22.14 14.66 -7.62
C LYS A 257 -22.55 13.34 -8.31
N SER A 258 -21.89 12.25 -7.94
CA SER A 258 -22.51 11.24 -7.05
C SER A 258 -21.55 10.17 -6.52
N VAL A 259 -20.34 10.07 -7.08
CA VAL A 259 -19.38 8.99 -6.81
C VAL A 259 -18.01 9.61 -6.52
N SER A 260 -17.24 9.09 -5.55
CA SER A 260 -15.90 9.61 -5.33
C SER A 260 -14.92 9.08 -6.37
N VAL A 261 -13.91 9.87 -6.69
CA VAL A 261 -12.87 9.47 -7.65
C VAL A 261 -11.96 8.37 -7.07
N GLY A 262 -11.95 8.18 -5.75
CA GLY A 262 -11.38 6.98 -5.11
C GLY A 262 -12.11 5.71 -5.53
N ASP A 263 -13.44 5.67 -5.31
CA ASP A 263 -14.28 4.51 -5.66
C ASP A 263 -14.14 4.15 -7.15
N ILE A 264 -14.06 5.16 -8.03
CA ILE A 264 -13.91 4.98 -9.49
C ILE A 264 -12.55 4.36 -9.84
N ILE A 265 -11.47 4.80 -9.19
CA ILE A 265 -10.12 4.23 -9.37
C ILE A 265 -10.05 2.81 -8.82
N GLU A 266 -10.68 2.52 -7.68
CA GLU A 266 -10.71 1.18 -7.09
C GLU A 266 -11.54 0.20 -7.94
N ALA A 267 -12.74 0.59 -8.37
CA ALA A 267 -13.57 -0.21 -9.26
C ALA A 267 -12.87 -0.47 -10.62
N ALA A 268 -12.18 0.53 -11.17
CA ALA A 268 -11.39 0.36 -12.39
C ALA A 268 -10.15 -0.52 -12.18
N ALA A 269 -9.47 -0.44 -11.04
CA ALA A 269 -8.34 -1.30 -10.70
C ALA A 269 -8.78 -2.76 -10.55
N PHE A 270 -9.88 -3.00 -9.82
CA PHE A 270 -10.52 -4.31 -9.69
C PHE A 270 -10.89 -4.90 -11.07
N ALA A 271 -11.69 -4.16 -11.84
CA ALA A 271 -12.19 -4.60 -13.13
C ALA A 271 -11.05 -4.82 -14.15
N SER A 272 -10.02 -3.97 -14.12
CA SER A 272 -8.83 -4.12 -14.97
C SER A 272 -8.03 -5.38 -14.62
N ASN A 273 -7.92 -5.73 -13.34
CA ASN A 273 -7.25 -6.96 -12.91
C ASN A 273 -8.08 -8.19 -13.33
N ALA A 274 -9.37 -8.21 -12.95
CA ALA A 274 -10.32 -9.29 -13.22
C ALA A 274 -10.46 -9.63 -14.73
N THR A 275 -10.31 -8.64 -15.60
CA THR A 275 -10.45 -8.79 -17.06
C THR A 275 -9.12 -8.76 -17.83
N ARG A 276 -7.99 -8.63 -17.11
CA ARG A 276 -6.62 -8.50 -17.64
C ARG A 276 -6.42 -7.33 -18.61
N MET A 277 -7.14 -6.23 -18.40
CA MET A 277 -7.02 -5.00 -19.18
C MET A 277 -5.91 -4.07 -18.63
N ASN A 278 -5.80 -2.89 -19.21
CA ASN A 278 -5.03 -1.76 -18.70
C ASN A 278 -5.98 -0.82 -17.90
N LYS A 279 -5.57 -0.41 -16.69
CA LYS A 279 -6.37 0.43 -15.77
C LYS A 279 -6.62 1.82 -16.36
N SER A 280 -5.56 2.44 -16.85
CA SER A 280 -5.53 3.79 -17.43
C SER A 280 -6.42 3.88 -18.68
N PHE A 281 -6.42 2.82 -19.51
CA PHE A 281 -7.35 2.70 -20.63
C PHE A 281 -8.81 2.60 -20.18
N LEU A 282 -9.12 1.76 -19.18
CA LEU A 282 -10.48 1.61 -18.66
C LEU A 282 -11.00 2.92 -18.04
N LEU A 283 -10.14 3.65 -17.31
CA LEU A 283 -10.43 4.99 -16.80
C LEU A 283 -10.65 6.01 -17.93
N GLY A 284 -9.87 5.94 -19.01
CA GLY A 284 -10.08 6.76 -20.21
C GLY A 284 -11.44 6.51 -20.88
N VAL A 285 -11.91 5.27 -20.93
CA VAL A 285 -13.27 4.95 -21.40
C VAL A 285 -14.33 5.49 -20.43
N LEU A 286 -14.15 5.35 -19.11
CA LEU A 286 -15.11 5.85 -18.10
C LEU A 286 -15.29 7.37 -18.16
N ILE A 287 -14.20 8.11 -18.32
CA ILE A 287 -14.20 9.57 -18.53
C ILE A 287 -15.06 9.92 -19.75
N GLN A 288 -14.85 9.23 -20.87
CA GLN A 288 -15.46 9.54 -22.15
C GLN A 288 -16.92 9.07 -22.30
N GLU A 289 -17.31 7.93 -21.74
CA GLU A 289 -18.65 7.34 -21.97
C GLU A 289 -19.76 7.89 -21.06
N SER A 290 -19.42 8.26 -19.83
CA SER A 290 -20.42 8.40 -18.75
C SER A 290 -20.19 9.58 -17.81
N ASN A 291 -19.24 10.48 -18.16
CA ASN A 291 -18.66 11.46 -17.22
C ASN A 291 -18.23 10.79 -15.91
N LYS A 292 -17.31 9.81 -15.99
CA LYS A 292 -16.78 9.06 -14.85
C LYS A 292 -17.84 8.24 -14.07
N GLY A 293 -18.98 7.94 -14.70
CA GLY A 293 -20.08 7.14 -14.14
C GLY A 293 -21.30 7.95 -13.67
N GLU A 294 -21.23 9.28 -13.65
CA GLU A 294 -22.31 10.13 -13.12
C GLU A 294 -23.54 10.18 -14.04
N ASN A 295 -23.35 10.13 -15.37
CA ASN A 295 -24.44 10.27 -16.34
C ASN A 295 -24.90 8.90 -16.86
N THR A 296 -25.73 8.20 -16.09
CA THR A 296 -26.42 6.97 -16.51
C THR A 296 -27.64 7.22 -17.44
N GLY A 297 -27.81 8.47 -17.89
CA GLY A 297 -28.94 8.94 -18.69
C GLY A 297 -29.93 9.80 -17.90
N ASN A 298 -30.87 10.43 -18.60
CA ASN A 298 -31.79 11.42 -18.02
C ASN A 298 -33.27 11.03 -18.10
N CYS A 299 -33.63 10.04 -18.91
CA CYS A 299 -35.02 9.62 -19.13
C CYS A 299 -35.42 8.46 -18.22
N THR A 300 -36.71 8.34 -17.93
CA THR A 300 -37.31 7.06 -17.46
C THR A 300 -37.65 6.18 -18.67
N TYR A 301 -37.78 4.87 -18.48
CA TYR A 301 -38.12 3.97 -19.59
C TYR A 301 -39.53 4.27 -20.16
N ALA A 302 -40.46 4.78 -19.36
CA ALA A 302 -41.75 5.28 -19.83
C ALA A 302 -41.61 6.44 -20.83
N GLN A 303 -40.68 7.37 -20.62
CA GLN A 303 -40.38 8.45 -21.58
C GLN A 303 -39.75 7.90 -22.86
N VAL A 304 -38.83 6.92 -22.75
CA VAL A 304 -38.23 6.21 -23.89
C VAL A 304 -39.31 5.53 -24.74
N ALA A 305 -40.17 4.73 -24.12
CA ALA A 305 -41.25 4.01 -24.81
C ALA A 305 -42.25 4.96 -25.47
N SER A 306 -42.62 6.06 -24.81
CA SER A 306 -43.51 7.09 -25.39
C SER A 306 -42.89 7.77 -26.62
N GLY A 307 -41.63 8.19 -26.55
CA GLY A 307 -40.95 8.80 -27.70
C GLY A 307 -40.77 7.83 -28.87
N ALA A 308 -40.43 6.56 -28.60
CA ALA A 308 -40.30 5.52 -29.61
C ALA A 308 -41.66 5.22 -30.29
N LYS A 309 -42.77 5.25 -29.53
CA LYS A 309 -44.14 5.10 -30.06
C LYS A 309 -44.55 6.26 -30.97
N ILE A 310 -44.11 7.48 -30.68
CA ILE A 310 -44.32 8.66 -31.54
C ILE A 310 -43.45 8.55 -32.81
N ALA A 311 -42.19 8.17 -32.68
CA ALA A 311 -41.29 7.97 -33.82
C ALA A 311 -41.79 6.86 -34.77
N TYR A 312 -42.34 5.77 -34.23
CA TYR A 312 -42.97 4.70 -35.02
C TYR A 312 -44.23 5.20 -35.74
N LYS A 313 -45.15 5.87 -35.03
CA LYS A 313 -46.37 6.44 -35.63
C LYS A 313 -46.10 7.49 -36.72
N SER A 314 -44.99 8.22 -36.63
CA SER A 314 -44.57 9.22 -37.63
C SER A 314 -43.70 8.65 -38.75
N GLY A 315 -43.54 7.32 -38.84
CA GLY A 315 -42.73 6.65 -39.86
C GLY A 315 -41.21 6.81 -39.70
N LYS A 316 -40.75 7.59 -38.70
CA LYS A 316 -39.32 7.85 -38.42
C LYS A 316 -38.58 6.65 -37.83
N LEU A 317 -39.29 5.69 -37.24
CA LEU A 317 -38.75 4.47 -36.64
C LEU A 317 -39.41 3.23 -37.27
N SER A 318 -38.60 2.22 -37.64
CA SER A 318 -39.13 0.99 -38.23
C SER A 318 -39.95 0.17 -37.22
N LYS A 319 -40.92 -0.64 -37.70
CA LYS A 319 -41.66 -1.56 -36.83
C LYS A 319 -40.71 -2.50 -36.07
N LYS A 320 -39.72 -3.10 -36.75
CA LYS A 320 -38.72 -3.98 -36.13
C LYS A 320 -37.96 -3.29 -34.99
N SER A 321 -37.60 -2.02 -35.16
CA SER A 321 -36.91 -1.22 -34.13
C SER A 321 -37.82 -0.93 -32.93
N TYR A 322 -39.09 -0.61 -33.18
CA TYR A 322 -40.09 -0.39 -32.12
C TYR A 322 -40.40 -1.68 -31.33
N ASP A 323 -40.62 -2.79 -32.02
CA ASP A 323 -40.85 -4.11 -31.41
C ASP A 323 -39.63 -4.56 -30.57
N THR A 324 -38.41 -4.29 -31.05
CA THR A 324 -37.16 -4.55 -30.31
C THR A 324 -37.06 -3.71 -29.02
N MET A 325 -37.52 -2.45 -29.05
CA MET A 325 -37.56 -1.59 -27.86
C MET A 325 -38.60 -2.08 -26.84
N LEU A 326 -39.78 -2.54 -27.29
CA LEU A 326 -40.78 -3.14 -26.40
C LEU A 326 -40.27 -4.42 -25.74
N TYR A 327 -39.60 -5.30 -26.50
CA TYR A 327 -38.94 -6.49 -25.96
C TYR A 327 -37.90 -6.14 -24.89
N ARG A 328 -37.07 -5.12 -25.15
CA ARG A 328 -36.07 -4.61 -24.19
C ARG A 328 -36.70 -3.99 -22.94
N LYS A 329 -37.87 -3.33 -23.03
CA LYS A 329 -38.61 -2.90 -21.83
C LYS A 329 -39.02 -4.10 -20.96
N GLY A 330 -39.53 -5.18 -21.56
CA GLY A 330 -39.91 -6.37 -20.79
C GLY A 330 -38.75 -6.98 -19.99
N ILE A 331 -37.52 -6.89 -20.50
CA ILE A 331 -36.31 -7.32 -19.78
C ILE A 331 -35.92 -6.29 -18.71
N PHE A 332 -35.94 -4.99 -19.04
CA PHE A 332 -35.69 -3.90 -18.08
C PHE A 332 -36.61 -4.00 -16.86
N ASP A 333 -37.92 -4.19 -17.07
CA ASP A 333 -38.92 -4.28 -16.00
C ASP A 333 -38.65 -5.47 -15.06
N ASN A 334 -38.14 -6.58 -15.59
CA ASN A 334 -37.70 -7.73 -14.79
C ASN A 334 -36.41 -7.44 -14.02
N ILE A 335 -35.41 -6.78 -14.62
CA ILE A 335 -34.17 -6.37 -13.93
C ILE A 335 -34.47 -5.40 -12.77
N ILE A 336 -35.29 -4.38 -13.02
CA ILE A 336 -35.71 -3.40 -12.01
C ILE A 336 -36.48 -4.07 -10.87
N LYS A 337 -37.34 -5.05 -11.18
CA LYS A 337 -38.05 -5.85 -10.17
C LYS A 337 -37.13 -6.75 -9.35
N ASP A 338 -36.14 -7.38 -9.99
CA ASP A 338 -35.14 -8.25 -9.33
C ASP A 338 -34.25 -7.44 -8.37
N LEU A 339 -33.82 -6.24 -8.77
CA LEU A 339 -33.06 -5.29 -7.95
C LEU A 339 -33.90 -4.55 -6.89
N GLY A 340 -35.24 -4.69 -6.92
CA GLY A 340 -36.14 -4.02 -5.97
C GLY A 340 -36.31 -2.51 -6.21
N TYR A 341 -35.90 -2.01 -7.37
CA TYR A 341 -35.97 -0.59 -7.74
C TYR A 341 -37.39 -0.14 -8.15
N LYS A 342 -37.67 1.15 -8.01
CA LYS A 342 -38.89 1.79 -8.53
C LYS A 342 -38.59 2.38 -9.91
N GLU A 343 -39.34 1.97 -10.94
CA GLU A 343 -39.12 2.35 -12.36
C GLU A 343 -39.02 3.87 -12.59
N SER A 344 -39.70 4.68 -11.75
CA SER A 344 -39.68 6.14 -11.81
C SER A 344 -38.41 6.80 -11.24
N LYS A 345 -37.59 6.06 -10.47
CA LYS A 345 -36.35 6.56 -9.85
C LYS A 345 -35.08 6.17 -10.60
N VAL A 346 -35.10 5.08 -11.36
CA VAL A 346 -33.98 4.67 -12.22
C VAL A 346 -33.96 5.48 -13.52
N LYS A 347 -32.76 5.76 -14.02
CA LYS A 347 -32.53 6.53 -15.24
C LYS A 347 -31.88 5.67 -16.33
N VAL A 348 -32.23 6.00 -17.56
CA VAL A 348 -31.73 5.37 -18.79
C VAL A 348 -31.47 6.44 -19.85
N SER A 349 -30.70 6.07 -20.88
CA SER A 349 -30.48 6.94 -22.05
C SER A 349 -31.81 7.35 -22.69
N CYS A 350 -31.89 8.62 -23.08
CA CYS A 350 -33.06 9.15 -23.80
C CYS A 350 -33.08 8.67 -25.26
N ASN A 351 -34.24 8.80 -25.93
CA ASN A 351 -34.27 8.64 -27.37
C ASN A 351 -33.40 9.72 -28.04
N PRO A 352 -32.59 9.38 -29.05
CA PRO A 352 -31.78 10.36 -29.77
C PRO A 352 -32.67 11.34 -30.54
N SER A 353 -32.28 12.62 -30.55
CA SER A 353 -32.92 13.68 -31.33
C SER A 353 -32.31 13.84 -32.73
N SER A 354 -31.03 13.51 -32.89
CA SER A 354 -30.24 13.74 -34.11
C SER A 354 -30.23 12.58 -35.11
N TYR A 355 -30.69 11.39 -34.73
CA TYR A 355 -30.74 10.22 -35.61
C TYR A 355 -31.90 9.27 -35.26
N THR A 356 -32.32 8.42 -36.20
CA THR A 356 -33.32 7.38 -35.94
C THR A 356 -32.76 6.31 -35.01
N GLY A 357 -33.28 6.25 -33.79
CA GLY A 357 -32.93 5.25 -32.80
C GLY A 357 -33.89 5.23 -31.62
N THR A 358 -33.58 4.43 -30.60
CA THR A 358 -34.31 4.38 -29.33
C THR A 358 -33.31 4.42 -28.18
N GLY A 359 -33.67 5.11 -27.09
CA GLY A 359 -32.94 5.05 -25.82
C GLY A 359 -33.21 3.76 -25.06
N GLY A 360 -33.02 3.80 -23.73
CA GLY A 360 -33.23 2.65 -22.85
C GLY A 360 -31.96 1.87 -22.51
N ALA A 361 -30.78 2.48 -22.71
CA ALA A 361 -29.51 1.99 -22.19
C ALA A 361 -29.40 2.27 -20.69
N MET A 362 -28.88 1.33 -19.92
CA MET A 362 -28.92 1.29 -18.45
C MET A 362 -27.56 1.58 -17.83
N GLY A 363 -27.59 2.28 -16.70
CA GLY A 363 -26.50 2.28 -15.74
C GLY A 363 -25.19 2.90 -16.24
N ILE A 364 -24.12 2.64 -15.50
CA ILE A 364 -22.76 3.10 -15.81
C ILE A 364 -22.23 2.54 -17.15
N PRO A 365 -22.47 1.26 -17.54
CA PRO A 365 -21.97 0.76 -18.82
C PRO A 365 -22.81 1.19 -20.03
N GLN A 366 -23.95 1.86 -19.84
CA GLN A 366 -24.91 2.17 -20.92
C GLN A 366 -25.27 0.93 -21.77
N PHE A 367 -25.53 -0.21 -21.10
CA PHE A 367 -25.95 -1.44 -21.77
C PHE A 367 -27.47 -1.49 -21.95
N MET A 368 -27.93 -1.96 -23.11
CA MET A 368 -29.34 -2.32 -23.29
C MET A 368 -29.69 -3.55 -22.42
N ALA A 369 -30.93 -3.65 -21.96
CA ALA A 369 -31.36 -4.70 -21.03
C ALA A 369 -31.12 -6.15 -21.54
N ASP A 370 -31.32 -6.39 -22.83
CA ASP A 370 -31.00 -7.66 -23.50
C ASP A 370 -29.49 -7.95 -23.58
N THR A 371 -28.67 -6.91 -23.65
CA THR A 371 -27.21 -7.03 -23.63
C THR A 371 -26.75 -7.47 -22.23
N TRP A 372 -27.23 -6.80 -21.18
CA TRP A 372 -26.92 -7.15 -19.79
C TRP A 372 -27.31 -8.59 -19.44
N GLU A 373 -28.56 -8.97 -19.69
CA GLU A 373 -29.13 -10.25 -19.24
C GLU A 373 -28.69 -11.44 -20.12
N PHE A 374 -28.41 -11.24 -21.41
CA PHE A 374 -28.19 -12.36 -22.37
C PHE A 374 -26.88 -12.32 -23.16
N GLY A 375 -26.01 -11.31 -22.96
CA GLY A 375 -24.64 -11.31 -23.51
C GLY A 375 -24.51 -11.28 -25.04
N GLY A 376 -25.61 -11.19 -25.79
CA GLY A 376 -25.61 -11.23 -27.26
C GLY A 376 -25.23 -12.59 -27.87
N GLY A 377 -25.52 -13.70 -27.18
CA GLY A 377 -25.12 -15.05 -27.62
C GLY A 377 -23.74 -15.50 -27.14
N LYS A 378 -23.08 -14.68 -26.32
CA LYS A 378 -21.97 -15.06 -25.42
C LYS A 378 -22.57 -15.32 -24.01
N PRO A 379 -21.82 -15.86 -23.02
CA PRO A 379 -22.27 -15.89 -21.63
C PRO A 379 -22.76 -14.50 -21.18
N SER A 380 -23.81 -14.44 -20.35
CA SER A 380 -24.40 -13.17 -19.93
C SER A 380 -23.36 -12.27 -19.25
N TYR A 381 -23.57 -10.95 -19.30
CA TYR A 381 -22.72 -10.06 -18.51
C TYR A 381 -23.08 -10.19 -17.03
N LYS A 382 -24.37 -10.32 -16.68
CA LYS A 382 -24.86 -10.56 -15.33
C LYS A 382 -24.14 -11.73 -14.62
N ASP A 383 -24.04 -12.91 -15.23
CA ASP A 383 -23.39 -14.07 -14.61
C ASP A 383 -21.87 -13.91 -14.52
N GLU A 384 -21.23 -13.28 -15.51
CA GLU A 384 -19.78 -13.03 -15.46
C GLU A 384 -19.40 -11.94 -14.46
N ILE A 385 -20.22 -10.88 -14.30
CA ILE A 385 -20.06 -9.89 -13.24
C ILE A 385 -20.21 -10.58 -11.88
N LYS A 386 -21.31 -11.34 -11.67
CA LYS A 386 -21.54 -12.13 -10.44
C LYS A 386 -20.38 -13.06 -10.09
N ARG A 387 -19.77 -13.71 -11.09
CA ARG A 387 -18.59 -14.57 -10.95
C ARG A 387 -17.33 -13.80 -10.53
N LEU A 388 -17.23 -12.51 -10.87
CA LEU A 388 -16.08 -11.66 -10.58
C LEU A 388 -16.27 -10.84 -9.30
N THR A 389 -17.31 -10.02 -9.21
CA THR A 389 -17.59 -9.12 -8.07
C THR A 389 -18.15 -9.85 -6.84
N GLY A 390 -18.66 -11.08 -7.02
CA GLY A 390 -19.33 -11.84 -5.96
C GLY A 390 -20.74 -11.36 -5.63
N HIS A 391 -21.23 -10.29 -6.25
CA HIS A 391 -22.57 -9.75 -6.00
C HIS A 391 -23.65 -10.76 -6.40
N SER A 392 -24.52 -11.14 -5.45
CA SER A 392 -25.57 -12.14 -5.65
C SER A 392 -26.62 -11.71 -6.69
N LYS A 393 -26.84 -10.39 -6.81
CA LYS A 393 -27.63 -9.71 -7.85
C LYS A 393 -26.83 -8.51 -8.40
N PRO A 394 -26.12 -8.65 -9.53
CA PRO A 394 -25.38 -7.53 -10.10
C PRO A 394 -26.28 -6.41 -10.60
N ASP A 395 -25.87 -5.17 -10.37
CA ASP A 395 -26.65 -3.96 -10.62
C ASP A 395 -25.98 -3.04 -11.68
N PRO A 396 -26.64 -2.70 -12.80
CA PRO A 396 -26.08 -1.77 -13.80
C PRO A 396 -25.73 -0.38 -13.26
N TRP A 397 -26.40 0.08 -12.20
CA TRP A 397 -26.18 1.39 -11.57
C TRP A 397 -25.19 1.33 -10.39
N ASN A 398 -24.77 0.14 -9.96
CA ASN A 398 -23.67 -0.02 -9.00
C ASN A 398 -22.32 0.21 -9.70
N LEU A 399 -21.41 0.92 -9.03
CA LEU A 399 -20.11 1.27 -9.60
C LEU A 399 -19.25 0.05 -9.93
N LEU A 400 -19.10 -0.88 -9.00
CA LEU A 400 -18.22 -2.04 -9.16
C LEU A 400 -18.74 -2.97 -10.27
N ASP A 401 -20.04 -3.28 -10.26
CA ASP A 401 -20.67 -4.12 -11.28
C ASP A 401 -20.69 -3.42 -12.65
N GLY A 402 -21.01 -2.13 -12.69
CA GLY A 402 -21.07 -1.33 -13.90
C GLY A 402 -19.71 -1.20 -14.59
N VAL A 403 -18.67 -0.81 -13.86
CA VAL A 403 -17.29 -0.74 -14.38
C VAL A 403 -16.77 -2.13 -14.79
N THR A 404 -17.12 -3.18 -14.02
CA THR A 404 -16.79 -4.57 -14.38
C THR A 404 -17.48 -4.98 -15.69
N ALA A 405 -18.74 -4.61 -15.91
CA ALA A 405 -19.47 -4.86 -17.16
C ALA A 405 -18.77 -4.22 -18.38
N MET A 406 -18.33 -2.96 -18.25
CA MET A 406 -17.56 -2.26 -19.29
C MET A 406 -16.28 -3.01 -19.62
N ALA A 407 -15.51 -3.37 -18.59
CA ALA A 407 -14.25 -4.08 -18.74
C ALA A 407 -14.43 -5.48 -19.36
N ILE A 408 -15.46 -6.23 -18.97
CA ILE A 408 -15.78 -7.54 -19.58
C ILE A 408 -16.02 -7.36 -21.08
N LYS A 409 -16.81 -6.36 -21.51
CA LYS A 409 -17.08 -6.13 -22.94
C LYS A 409 -15.81 -5.72 -23.69
N LEU A 410 -15.08 -4.73 -23.19
CA LEU A 410 -13.83 -4.26 -23.82
C LEU A 410 -12.79 -5.38 -23.92
N SER A 411 -12.65 -6.23 -22.90
CA SER A 411 -11.78 -7.41 -22.92
C SER A 411 -12.24 -8.47 -23.93
N ARG A 412 -13.56 -8.75 -24.00
CA ARG A 412 -14.19 -9.66 -24.99
C ARG A 412 -14.05 -9.18 -26.44
N ASP A 413 -13.86 -7.87 -26.66
CA ASP A 413 -13.69 -7.27 -27.99
C ASP A 413 -12.20 -7.06 -28.38
N GLY A 414 -11.27 -7.21 -27.41
CA GLY A 414 -9.83 -7.34 -27.66
C GLY A 414 -8.89 -6.64 -26.67
N ALA A 415 -9.37 -5.77 -25.78
CA ALA A 415 -8.53 -4.84 -25.01
C ALA A 415 -7.55 -5.51 -24.02
N SER A 416 -7.76 -6.77 -23.64
CA SER A 416 -6.82 -7.54 -22.82
C SER A 416 -5.49 -7.87 -23.51
N GLN A 417 -5.35 -7.58 -24.81
CA GLN A 417 -4.07 -7.57 -25.52
C GLN A 417 -3.18 -6.36 -25.14
N LYS A 418 -3.74 -5.32 -24.52
CA LYS A 418 -3.05 -4.09 -24.05
C LYS A 418 -2.23 -3.32 -25.11
N THR A 419 -2.49 -3.57 -26.41
CA THR A 419 -1.92 -2.78 -27.50
C THR A 419 -2.86 -1.62 -27.83
N ARG A 420 -2.31 -0.45 -28.16
CA ARG A 420 -3.09 0.77 -28.50
C ARG A 420 -4.16 0.48 -29.57
N PHE A 421 -3.82 -0.32 -30.58
CA PHE A 421 -4.75 -0.74 -31.61
C PHE A 421 -5.89 -1.62 -31.08
N ALA A 422 -5.60 -2.63 -30.25
CA ALA A 422 -6.64 -3.50 -29.68
C ALA A 422 -7.53 -2.74 -28.70
N GLU A 423 -6.96 -1.86 -27.88
CA GLU A 423 -7.65 -0.95 -26.96
C GLU A 423 -8.61 -0.02 -27.73
N ALA A 424 -8.09 0.81 -28.64
CA ALA A 424 -8.91 1.73 -29.43
C ALA A 424 -9.97 0.99 -30.27
N LYS A 425 -9.63 -0.13 -30.93
CA LYS A 425 -10.61 -0.96 -31.65
C LYS A 425 -11.71 -1.46 -30.72
N SER A 426 -11.38 -1.93 -29.52
CA SER A 426 -12.37 -2.45 -28.57
C SER A 426 -13.33 -1.34 -28.15
N TYR A 427 -12.84 -0.13 -27.95
CA TYR A 427 -13.67 1.03 -27.65
C TYR A 427 -14.54 1.47 -28.85
N CYS A 428 -14.02 1.46 -30.07
CA CYS A 428 -14.84 1.68 -31.27
C CYS A 428 -15.94 0.59 -31.45
N THR A 429 -15.62 -0.67 -31.06
CA THR A 429 -16.56 -1.81 -31.03
C THR A 429 -17.53 -1.72 -29.85
N TYR A 430 -17.19 -0.92 -28.83
CA TYR A 430 -18.06 -0.57 -27.73
C TYR A 430 -19.21 0.32 -28.20
N LEU A 431 -18.86 1.45 -28.83
CA LEU A 431 -19.79 2.46 -29.33
C LEU A 431 -20.68 1.98 -30.49
N ALA A 432 -20.09 1.36 -31.51
CA ALA A 432 -20.76 1.13 -32.80
C ALA A 432 -20.92 -0.34 -33.18
N GLY A 433 -20.53 -1.27 -32.29
CA GLY A 433 -20.60 -2.71 -32.54
C GLY A 433 -19.91 -3.10 -33.84
N GLY A 434 -20.62 -3.80 -34.73
CA GLY A 434 -20.08 -4.19 -36.04
C GLY A 434 -19.68 -3.03 -36.96
N ASN A 435 -20.20 -1.81 -36.73
CA ASN A 435 -19.91 -0.63 -37.55
C ASN A 435 -18.71 0.21 -37.05
N TRP A 436 -17.93 -0.32 -36.10
CA TRP A 436 -16.76 0.33 -35.48
C TRP A 436 -15.77 0.94 -36.49
N GLY A 437 -15.56 0.27 -37.63
CA GLY A 437 -14.65 0.73 -38.68
C GLY A 437 -15.09 2.07 -39.28
N TYR A 438 -16.35 2.18 -39.69
CA TYR A 438 -16.88 3.46 -40.19
C TYR A 438 -16.97 4.51 -39.08
N TYR A 439 -17.36 4.11 -37.86
CA TYR A 439 -17.49 5.04 -36.75
C TYR A 439 -16.16 5.69 -36.33
N CYS A 440 -15.05 4.95 -36.32
CA CYS A 440 -13.74 5.47 -35.90
C CYS A 440 -12.78 5.87 -37.03
N PHE A 441 -13.04 5.54 -38.29
CA PHE A 441 -12.17 5.94 -39.41
C PHE A 441 -12.93 6.63 -40.57
N GLY A 442 -14.26 6.73 -40.49
CA GLY A 442 -15.09 7.31 -41.54
C GLY A 442 -15.00 6.53 -42.85
N SER A 443 -14.97 7.25 -43.97
CA SER A 443 -14.70 6.69 -45.30
C SER A 443 -13.20 6.59 -45.64
N GLU A 444 -12.31 7.24 -44.90
CA GLU A 444 -10.86 7.15 -45.11
C GLU A 444 -10.30 5.89 -44.41
N SER A 445 -10.26 4.77 -45.13
CA SER A 445 -9.80 3.45 -44.65
C SER A 445 -8.30 3.34 -44.32
N LYS A 446 -7.62 4.45 -44.03
CA LYS A 446 -6.21 4.51 -43.60
C LYS A 446 -6.07 4.16 -42.12
N TYR A 447 -6.21 2.87 -41.82
CA TYR A 447 -5.87 2.31 -40.51
C TYR A 447 -4.46 2.76 -40.05
N ARG A 448 -4.37 3.56 -38.98
CA ARG A 448 -3.16 3.56 -38.13
C ARG A 448 -3.10 2.18 -37.47
N LYS A 449 -2.27 1.27 -37.97
CA LYS A 449 -2.20 -0.14 -37.52
C LYS A 449 -1.69 -0.30 -36.08
N ASP A 450 -1.04 0.74 -35.56
CA ASP A 450 -0.34 0.78 -34.27
C ASP A 450 -0.82 1.91 -33.36
N TYR A 451 -1.47 2.96 -33.91
CA TYR A 451 -1.79 4.22 -33.24
C TYR A 451 -0.56 4.90 -32.60
N SER A 452 0.60 4.81 -33.27
CA SER A 452 1.77 5.62 -32.89
C SER A 452 1.60 7.08 -33.33
N GLY A 453 2.30 7.99 -32.63
CA GLY A 453 2.31 9.42 -32.97
C GLY A 453 0.93 10.09 -32.93
N ILE A 454 0.12 9.82 -31.90
CA ILE A 454 -1.03 10.68 -31.58
C ILE A 454 -0.49 11.86 -30.76
N ASP A 455 -0.74 13.07 -31.21
CA ASP A 455 -0.52 14.28 -30.39
C ASP A 455 -1.79 14.52 -29.56
N CYS A 456 -1.67 14.27 -28.25
CA CYS A 456 -2.76 14.41 -27.29
C CYS A 456 -2.86 15.82 -26.69
N TYR A 457 -1.94 16.73 -27.04
CA TYR A 457 -1.89 18.11 -26.55
C TYR A 457 -2.48 19.10 -27.56
N ASN A 458 -2.86 18.63 -28.75
CA ASN A 458 -3.47 19.43 -29.80
C ASN A 458 -4.71 18.74 -30.37
N SER A 459 -5.89 19.22 -29.98
CA SER A 459 -7.20 18.65 -30.36
C SER A 459 -7.40 18.54 -31.87
N LYS A 460 -6.71 19.35 -32.69
CA LYS A 460 -6.73 19.30 -34.17
C LYS A 460 -6.19 17.97 -34.73
N TYR A 461 -5.44 17.19 -33.95
CA TYR A 461 -4.87 15.91 -34.37
C TYR A 461 -5.58 14.68 -33.78
N ILE A 462 -6.57 14.86 -32.91
CA ILE A 462 -7.43 13.79 -32.40
C ILE A 462 -8.63 13.65 -33.36
N LYS A 463 -8.63 12.61 -34.20
CA LYS A 463 -9.59 12.47 -35.31
C LYS A 463 -10.76 11.54 -35.03
N ASN A 464 -10.69 10.72 -33.97
CA ASN A 464 -11.75 9.77 -33.64
C ASN A 464 -11.79 9.38 -32.15
N ALA A 465 -12.87 8.70 -31.77
CA ALA A 465 -13.12 8.27 -30.39
C ALA A 465 -12.03 7.33 -29.84
N GLY A 466 -11.46 6.45 -30.69
CA GLY A 466 -10.34 5.58 -30.33
C GLY A 466 -9.07 6.36 -29.97
N GLU A 467 -8.70 7.35 -30.80
CA GLU A 467 -7.58 8.26 -30.50
C GLU A 467 -7.85 9.08 -29.22
N LYS A 468 -9.09 9.54 -29.00
CA LYS A 468 -9.45 10.34 -27.82
C LYS A 468 -9.30 9.55 -26.51
N VAL A 469 -9.75 8.30 -26.45
CA VAL A 469 -9.58 7.45 -25.26
C VAL A 469 -8.12 7.04 -25.06
N LEU A 470 -7.35 6.82 -26.13
CA LEU A 470 -5.89 6.64 -26.00
C LEU A 470 -5.22 7.89 -25.42
N CYS A 471 -5.68 9.11 -25.72
CA CYS A 471 -5.15 10.31 -25.08
C CYS A 471 -5.52 10.44 -23.60
N PHE A 472 -6.73 10.03 -23.19
CA PHE A 472 -7.06 9.95 -21.76
C PHE A 472 -6.22 8.87 -21.04
N LYS A 473 -5.92 7.75 -21.70
CA LYS A 473 -4.96 6.75 -21.20
C LYS A 473 -3.57 7.35 -21.04
N ASP A 474 -3.03 7.97 -22.08
CA ASP A 474 -1.64 8.47 -22.10
C ASP A 474 -1.41 9.60 -21.10
N ASN A 475 -2.39 10.48 -20.93
CA ASN A 475 -2.36 11.48 -19.88
C ASN A 475 -2.40 10.81 -18.50
N TYR A 476 -3.28 9.82 -18.27
CA TYR A 476 -3.28 9.09 -17.00
C TYR A 476 -1.94 8.36 -16.75
N GLU A 477 -1.36 7.66 -17.72
CA GLU A 477 -0.06 6.95 -17.58
C GLU A 477 1.16 7.89 -17.47
N LYS A 478 0.97 9.21 -17.66
CA LYS A 478 2.01 10.24 -17.48
C LYS A 478 1.94 10.92 -16.10
N TYR A 479 0.75 10.94 -15.48
CA TYR A 479 0.47 11.67 -14.24
C TYR A 479 -0.04 10.76 -13.09
N TYR A 480 -0.12 9.41 -13.28
CA TYR A 480 -0.65 8.41 -12.32
C TYR A 480 -0.22 6.94 -12.63
#